data_AF-A0A1M5UJ27-F1
#
_entry.id   AF-A0A1M5UJ27-F1
#
_cell.length_a   1.000
_cell.length_b   1.000
_cell.length_c   1.000
_cell.angle_alpha   90.00
_cell.angle_beta   90.00
_cell.angle_gamma   90.00
#
_symmetry.space_group_name_H-M   'P 1'
#
loop_
_entity.id
_entity.type
_entity.pdbx_description
1 polymer ?
#
loop_
_entity_poly.entity_id
_entity_poly.type
_entity_poly.pdbx_seq_one_letter_code
_entity_poly.pdbx_strand_id
1 'polypeptide(L)'
;MEMSAASGRLYRLLTQPARHGQFRAMLTDAQRAALCSVTWLPTSAGIALHLGFTDGCVLPRRLCGQGITLPVHAIRTPRLQLHRSIQLENVDCSSGTGTLTGIVRRAASAALYALSAGHVMGGSSGAQIGDQVTLRSDQADRCVSGKLDRWAPAFHAGSPDTYVDAGLARIPLQHARELLELGLDLPVGVATPALNNGMLLRTRDQSIAAEMIGYTAAWMNLGDGGATHDYCIIEGLAYQAASAPQAGDSGAPLWDAQERLVAMHIGAGAGGEAGNGLAVPVQRVLNLFGCELVDRASAAALGSAATASLPTLAATPAPPVSSAQITLARTLWGEARGEGRAGMEAVANVVLNRVRRQTWWGRTPSQVCCKPNQFSCWNSTDPNREKMLRADASDPAYALALVVAQAALANALADNTAGATHYHAGTLHPLPKWARGHVRCAQVGRHLFYNDID
;
A
#
# COMPACT_ATOMS: atom_id res chain seq x y z
N MET A 1 18.39 35.95 -1.43
CA MET A 1 17.33 36.30 -2.39
C MET A 1 16.42 35.09 -2.47
N GLU A 2 15.36 35.10 -1.68
CA GLU A 2 14.40 34.00 -1.55
C GLU A 2 13.74 33.72 -2.90
N MET A 3 13.89 32.49 -3.41
CA MET A 3 13.07 32.03 -4.51
C MET A 3 11.69 31.71 -3.96
N SER A 4 10.75 32.63 -4.19
CA SER A 4 9.32 32.40 -4.07
C SER A 4 8.94 31.07 -4.73
N ALA A 5 8.24 30.21 -4.00
CA ALA A 5 7.67 28.96 -4.51
C ALA A 5 6.63 29.30 -5.60
N ALA A 6 7.10 29.37 -6.84
CA ALA A 6 6.25 29.65 -7.99
C ALA A 6 5.25 28.50 -8.15
N SER A 7 3.95 28.81 -8.05
CA SER A 7 2.91 27.98 -8.62
C SER A 7 3.26 27.76 -10.09
N GLY A 8 3.39 26.50 -10.48
CA GLY A 8 3.80 26.12 -11.82
C GLY A 8 2.93 25.00 -12.37
N ARG A 9 2.77 24.96 -13.70
CA ARG A 9 2.05 23.87 -14.38
C ARG A 9 3.04 22.81 -14.83
N LEU A 10 2.76 21.56 -14.49
CA LEU A 10 3.57 20.41 -14.88
C LEU A 10 2.94 19.69 -16.07
N TYR A 11 3.74 19.36 -17.08
CA TYR A 11 3.31 18.62 -18.27
C TYR A 11 4.22 17.42 -18.51
N ARG A 12 3.65 16.33 -19.01
CA ARG A 12 4.39 15.14 -19.44
C ARG A 12 4.34 14.97 -20.95
N LEU A 13 5.50 14.69 -21.55
CA LEU A 13 5.66 14.28 -22.93
C LEU A 13 6.18 12.84 -22.96
N LEU A 14 5.58 11.98 -23.77
CA LEU A 14 6.10 10.64 -24.04
C LEU A 14 6.96 10.69 -25.30
N THR A 15 8.23 10.29 -25.20
CA THR A 15 9.17 10.32 -26.34
C THR A 15 10.03 9.06 -26.39
N GLN A 16 10.45 8.70 -27.61
CA GLN A 16 11.45 7.65 -27.81
C GLN A 16 12.88 8.18 -27.59
N PRO A 17 13.82 7.30 -27.20
CA PRO A 17 15.24 7.59 -26.98
C PRO A 17 15.91 8.51 -27.99
N ALA A 18 15.70 8.25 -29.28
CA ALA A 18 16.35 8.98 -30.37
C ALA A 18 15.84 10.42 -30.58
N ARG A 19 14.77 10.84 -29.90
CA ARG A 19 14.06 12.12 -30.15
C ARG A 19 14.14 13.11 -29.00
N HIS A 20 14.95 12.80 -27.97
CA HIS A 20 15.04 13.56 -26.72
C HIS A 20 15.44 15.03 -26.90
N GLY A 21 16.38 15.37 -27.78
CA GLY A 21 16.85 16.75 -27.94
C GLY A 21 15.86 17.69 -28.67
N GLN A 22 14.81 17.16 -29.29
CA GLN A 22 14.04 17.91 -30.29
C GLN A 22 12.86 18.71 -29.71
N PHE A 23 12.42 18.43 -28.47
CA PHE A 23 11.26 19.10 -27.88
C PHE A 23 11.48 20.61 -27.67
N ARG A 24 12.71 21.04 -27.33
CA ARG A 24 13.01 22.47 -27.09
C ARG A 24 12.79 23.33 -28.33
N ALA A 25 13.02 22.76 -29.51
CA ALA A 25 12.76 23.42 -30.79
C ALA A 25 11.25 23.49 -31.12
N MET A 26 10.43 22.67 -30.48
CA MET A 26 8.96 22.67 -30.65
C MET A 26 8.25 23.68 -29.74
N LEU A 27 8.96 24.28 -28.77
CA LEU A 27 8.43 25.32 -27.91
C LEU A 27 8.50 26.69 -28.60
N THR A 28 7.59 27.60 -28.25
CA THR A 28 7.70 29.02 -28.60
C THR A 28 8.73 29.72 -27.69
N ASP A 29 9.16 30.94 -28.04
CA ASP A 29 10.08 31.71 -27.20
C ASP A 29 9.50 32.02 -25.81
N ALA A 30 8.20 32.34 -25.75
CA ALA A 30 7.50 32.54 -24.49
C ALA A 30 7.45 31.26 -23.63
N GLN A 31 7.19 30.10 -24.24
CA GLN A 31 7.20 28.81 -23.53
C GLN A 31 8.62 28.43 -23.07
N ARG A 32 9.65 28.68 -23.89
CA ARG A 32 11.05 28.46 -23.50
C ARG A 32 11.43 29.34 -22.30
N ALA A 33 11.02 30.61 -22.31
CA ALA A 33 11.28 31.53 -21.21
C ALA A 33 10.56 31.13 -19.92
N ALA A 34 9.37 30.52 -20.02
CA ALA A 34 8.61 30.06 -18.87
C ALA A 34 9.02 28.66 -18.36
N LEU A 35 9.84 27.90 -19.09
CA LEU A 35 10.25 26.55 -18.72
C LEU A 35 11.25 26.59 -17.55
N CYS A 36 10.81 26.20 -16.37
CA CYS A 36 11.63 26.26 -15.15
C CYS A 36 12.23 24.91 -14.75
N SER A 37 11.64 23.79 -15.19
CA SER A 37 12.19 22.46 -14.90
C SER A 37 12.00 21.47 -16.05
N VAL A 38 12.97 20.58 -16.21
CA VAL A 38 12.96 19.48 -17.18
C VAL A 38 13.50 18.24 -16.48
N THR A 39 12.65 17.23 -16.30
CA THR A 39 13.02 15.97 -15.65
C THR A 39 12.79 14.81 -16.60
N TRP A 40 13.77 13.92 -16.69
CA TRP A 40 13.74 12.73 -17.55
C TRP A 40 13.44 11.53 -16.68
N LEU A 41 12.36 10.82 -16.98
CA LEU A 41 11.91 9.65 -16.25
C LEU A 41 12.01 8.42 -17.15
N PRO A 42 12.85 7.43 -16.82
CA PRO A 42 12.79 6.14 -17.49
C PRO A 42 11.43 5.51 -17.20
N THR A 43 10.83 4.93 -18.24
CA THR A 43 9.56 4.20 -18.16
C THR A 43 9.71 2.88 -18.88
N SER A 44 8.84 1.91 -18.59
CA SER A 44 8.80 0.64 -19.30
C SER A 44 8.54 0.77 -20.82
N ALA A 45 8.09 1.94 -21.29
CA ALA A 45 7.80 2.22 -22.69
C ALA A 45 8.77 3.22 -23.36
N GLY A 46 9.86 3.64 -22.70
CA GLY A 46 10.80 4.65 -23.19
C GLY A 46 11.13 5.70 -22.14
N ILE A 47 11.23 6.98 -22.53
CA ILE A 47 11.49 8.08 -21.58
C ILE A 47 10.30 9.05 -21.55
N ALA A 48 9.78 9.30 -20.35
CA ALA A 48 8.85 10.37 -20.09
C ALA A 48 9.61 11.66 -19.73
N LEU A 49 9.23 12.76 -20.36
CA LEU A 49 9.80 14.07 -20.11
C LEU A 49 8.79 14.92 -19.35
N HIS A 50 9.11 15.26 -18.11
CA HIS A 50 8.32 16.17 -17.29
C HIS A 50 8.85 17.59 -17.44
N LEU A 51 7.97 18.51 -17.80
CA LEU A 51 8.26 19.91 -18.03
C LEU A 51 7.48 20.75 -17.01
N GLY A 52 8.18 21.47 -16.15
CA GLY A 52 7.59 22.48 -15.26
C GLY A 52 7.69 23.85 -15.89
N PHE A 53 6.60 24.61 -15.83
CA PHE A 53 6.57 26.00 -16.27
C PHE A 53 6.11 26.93 -15.16
N THR A 54 6.63 28.16 -15.16
CA THR A 54 6.09 29.26 -14.34
C THR A 54 4.64 29.55 -14.70
N ASP A 55 3.91 30.19 -13.78
CA ASP A 55 2.49 30.51 -13.96
C ASP A 55 2.16 31.19 -15.30
N GLY A 56 0.97 30.88 -15.82
CA GLY A 56 0.44 31.44 -17.08
C GLY A 56 0.83 30.67 -18.35
N CYS A 57 1.80 29.76 -18.29
CA CYS A 57 2.18 28.98 -19.48
C CYS A 57 1.24 27.78 -19.74
N VAL A 58 0.68 27.72 -20.95
CA VAL A 58 -0.18 26.61 -21.41
C VAL A 58 0.47 25.91 -22.59
N LEU A 59 0.71 24.60 -22.46
CA LEU A 59 1.09 23.78 -23.60
C LEU A 59 -0.14 23.28 -24.35
N PRO A 60 -0.10 23.21 -25.69
CA PRO A 60 -1.13 22.53 -26.47
C PRO A 60 -1.14 21.02 -26.12
N ARG A 61 -2.25 20.32 -26.40
CA ARG A 61 -2.36 18.86 -26.16
C ARG A 61 -1.36 18.02 -26.96
N ARG A 62 -0.75 18.61 -27.99
CA ARG A 62 0.29 17.99 -28.83
C ARG A 62 1.30 19.05 -29.21
N LEU A 63 2.58 18.74 -29.09
CA LEU A 63 3.66 19.54 -29.67
C LEU A 63 4.02 18.95 -31.04
N CYS A 64 4.05 19.80 -32.05
CA CYS A 64 4.35 19.41 -33.42
C CYS A 64 5.58 20.18 -33.91
N GLY A 65 6.56 19.48 -34.48
CA GLY A 65 7.73 20.11 -35.09
C GLY A 65 8.68 19.07 -35.65
N GLN A 66 9.45 19.44 -36.69
CA GLN A 66 10.44 18.54 -37.29
C GLN A 66 9.86 17.18 -37.73
N GLY A 67 8.61 17.15 -38.22
CA GLY A 67 7.91 15.93 -38.63
C GLY A 67 7.46 15.01 -37.49
N ILE A 68 7.54 15.46 -36.24
CA ILE A 68 7.21 14.66 -35.04
C ILE A 68 6.07 15.32 -34.27
N THR A 69 5.17 14.48 -33.76
CA THR A 69 4.07 14.88 -32.88
C THR A 69 4.26 14.21 -31.53
N LEU A 70 4.43 14.99 -30.47
CA LEU A 70 4.53 14.51 -29.09
C LEU A 70 3.21 14.77 -28.34
N PRO A 71 2.57 13.74 -27.76
CA PRO A 71 1.39 13.94 -26.93
C PRO A 71 1.80 14.65 -25.63
N VAL A 72 1.05 15.69 -25.27
CA VAL A 72 1.25 16.47 -24.05
C VAL A 72 0.13 16.11 -23.09
N HIS A 73 0.50 15.47 -21.98
CA HIS A 73 -0.40 15.19 -20.88
C HIS A 73 -0.22 16.29 -19.84
N ALA A 74 -1.20 17.17 -19.71
CA ALA A 74 -1.23 18.10 -18.59
C ALA A 74 -1.35 17.29 -17.31
N ILE A 75 -0.31 17.31 -16.48
CA ILE A 75 -0.40 16.78 -15.13
C ILE A 75 -1.18 17.84 -14.37
N ARG A 76 -2.49 17.59 -14.20
CA ARG A 76 -3.30 18.43 -13.32
C ARG A 76 -2.80 18.21 -11.91
N THR A 77 -1.85 19.04 -11.50
CA THR A 77 -1.56 19.25 -10.10
C THR A 77 -2.87 19.70 -9.45
N PRO A 78 -3.32 19.03 -8.37
CA PRO A 78 -4.24 19.68 -7.43
C PRO A 78 -3.66 21.07 -7.14
N ARG A 79 -4.50 22.09 -6.96
CA ARG A 79 -4.03 23.44 -6.60
C ARG A 79 -2.97 23.27 -5.52
N LEU A 80 -1.78 23.87 -5.70
CA LEU A 80 -0.77 24.03 -4.66
C LEU A 80 -1.41 24.86 -3.54
N GLN A 81 -2.25 24.22 -2.73
CA GLN A 81 -2.55 24.71 -1.41
C GLN A 81 -1.32 24.42 -0.57
N LEU A 82 -0.94 25.37 0.29
CA LEU A 82 0.02 25.12 1.35
C LEU A 82 -0.42 23.85 2.10
N HIS A 83 0.20 22.72 1.78
CA HIS A 83 0.01 21.49 2.50
C HIS A 83 0.70 21.64 3.85
N ARG A 84 0.00 21.23 4.91
CA ARG A 84 0.51 21.22 6.26
C ARG A 84 0.55 19.79 6.73
N SER A 85 1.75 19.21 6.73
CA SER A 85 1.97 17.89 7.31
C SER A 85 2.10 18.01 8.82
N ILE A 86 1.79 16.93 9.53
CA ILE A 86 2.03 16.82 10.96
C ILE A 86 3.24 15.90 11.17
N GLN A 87 4.25 16.39 11.88
CA GLN A 87 5.39 15.57 12.28
C GLN A 87 4.95 14.56 13.34
N LEU A 88 5.52 13.36 13.28
CA LEU A 88 5.26 12.28 14.21
C LEU A 88 6.57 11.73 14.77
N GLU A 89 6.62 11.47 16.07
CA GLU A 89 7.77 10.88 16.76
C GLU A 89 7.30 9.95 17.90
N ASN A 90 7.90 8.77 18.01
CA ASN A 90 7.83 7.98 19.25
C ASN A 90 8.88 8.52 20.23
N VAL A 91 8.44 9.19 21.30
CA VAL A 91 9.36 9.88 22.23
C VAL A 91 9.91 8.97 23.33
N ASP A 92 9.28 7.81 23.54
CA ASP A 92 9.73 6.85 24.55
C ASP A 92 10.85 5.94 23.99
N CYS A 93 10.89 5.74 22.67
CA CYS A 93 11.99 5.08 21.98
C CYS A 93 12.33 5.81 20.66
N SER A 94 13.33 6.70 20.73
CA SER A 94 13.73 7.54 19.61
C SER A 94 14.24 6.70 18.43
N SER A 95 13.40 6.52 17.41
CA SER A 95 13.73 5.92 16.11
C SER A 95 13.80 6.96 14.98
N GLY A 96 13.76 8.24 15.35
CA GLY A 96 13.70 9.37 14.42
C GLY A 96 12.31 9.97 14.33
N THR A 97 12.14 10.89 13.37
CA THR A 97 10.85 11.54 13.12
C THR A 97 10.30 11.11 11.77
N GLY A 98 8.98 11.17 11.63
CA GLY A 98 8.28 10.93 10.38
C GLY A 98 7.17 11.96 10.15
N THR A 99 6.36 11.66 9.16
CA THR A 99 5.23 12.46 8.72
C THR A 99 3.94 11.66 8.90
N LEU A 100 2.89 12.29 9.43
CA LEU A 100 1.58 11.68 9.56
C LEU A 100 0.96 11.43 8.18
N THR A 101 0.60 10.18 7.91
CA THR A 101 -0.11 9.81 6.67
C THR A 101 -1.56 10.27 6.70
N GLY A 102 -2.22 10.13 7.86
CA GLY A 102 -3.61 10.52 8.06
C GLY A 102 -4.22 9.92 9.33
N ILE A 103 -5.51 10.13 9.51
CA ILE A 103 -6.29 9.54 10.61
C ILE A 103 -7.07 8.34 10.05
N VAL A 104 -7.05 7.24 10.78
CA VAL A 104 -7.83 6.04 10.46
C VAL A 104 -8.70 5.63 11.63
N ARG A 105 -9.80 4.94 11.33
CA ARG A 105 -10.76 4.43 12.30
C ARG A 105 -10.82 2.91 12.18
N ARG A 106 -10.69 2.19 13.30
CA ARG A 106 -10.84 0.73 13.28
C ARG A 106 -12.32 0.38 13.09
N ALA A 107 -12.63 -0.42 12.07
CA ALA A 107 -14.02 -0.77 11.73
C ALA A 107 -14.75 -1.47 12.89
N ALA A 108 -14.05 -2.31 13.65
CA ALA A 108 -14.65 -3.12 14.72
C ALA A 108 -14.89 -2.37 16.05
N SER A 109 -14.19 -1.26 16.32
CA SER A 109 -14.31 -0.55 17.62
C SER A 109 -14.59 0.94 17.50
N ALA A 110 -14.60 1.48 16.27
CA ALA A 110 -14.64 2.91 15.98
C ALA A 110 -13.51 3.74 16.64
N ALA A 111 -12.47 3.09 17.19
CA ALA A 111 -11.32 3.78 17.77
C ALA A 111 -10.52 4.50 16.69
N LEU A 112 -10.03 5.69 17.00
CA LEU A 112 -9.25 6.55 16.09
C LEU A 112 -7.75 6.35 16.31
N TYR A 113 -7.02 6.41 15.21
CA TYR A 113 -5.58 6.21 15.16
C TYR A 113 -4.92 7.20 14.22
N ALA A 114 -3.77 7.71 14.63
CA ALA A 114 -2.81 8.32 13.72
C ALA A 114 -2.05 7.21 12.98
N LEU A 115 -2.00 7.31 11.65
CA LEU A 115 -1.30 6.37 10.76
C LEU A 115 -0.01 7.01 10.24
N SER A 116 1.11 6.31 10.35
CA SER A 116 2.39 6.69 9.73
C SER A 116 3.25 5.44 9.49
N ALA A 117 4.51 5.61 9.06
CA ALA A 117 5.44 4.51 8.81
C ALA A 117 5.73 3.70 10.08
N GLY A 118 5.82 2.39 9.94
CA GLY A 118 6.02 1.46 11.05
C GLY A 118 7.41 1.60 11.64
N HIS A 119 8.43 1.77 10.82
CA HIS A 119 9.81 1.93 11.29
C HIS A 119 10.03 3.23 12.08
N VAL A 120 9.21 4.26 11.84
CA VAL A 120 9.27 5.51 12.62
C VAL A 120 8.70 5.35 14.03
N MET A 121 7.69 4.49 14.19
CA MET A 121 7.00 4.33 15.49
C MET A 121 7.47 3.12 16.28
N GLY A 122 7.68 2.00 15.59
CA GLY A 122 8.02 0.72 16.17
C GLY A 122 9.40 0.20 15.76
N GLY A 123 10.16 0.99 14.99
CA GLY A 123 11.44 0.56 14.43
C GLY A 123 12.49 0.27 15.49
N SER A 124 12.50 1.02 16.60
CA SER A 124 13.46 0.86 17.70
C SER A 124 13.32 -0.49 18.42
N SER A 125 14.43 -1.08 18.87
CA SER A 125 14.44 -2.33 19.61
C SER A 125 13.74 -2.25 20.97
N GLY A 126 13.54 -1.03 21.49
CA GLY A 126 12.82 -0.77 22.73
C GLY A 126 11.33 -0.44 22.54
N ALA A 127 10.83 -0.42 21.29
CA ALA A 127 9.46 -0.01 21.02
C ALA A 127 8.44 -1.01 21.57
N GLN A 128 7.43 -0.49 22.24
CA GLN A 128 6.38 -1.29 22.87
C GLN A 128 5.00 -0.65 22.74
N ILE A 129 3.98 -1.50 22.84
CA ILE A 129 2.59 -1.03 22.91
C ILE A 129 2.43 -0.14 24.15
N GLY A 130 1.85 1.04 23.96
CA GLY A 130 1.67 2.04 25.01
C GLY A 130 2.70 3.17 24.98
N ASP A 131 3.72 3.09 24.13
CA ASP A 131 4.69 4.18 23.97
C ASP A 131 4.01 5.48 23.56
N GLN A 132 4.51 6.58 24.10
CA GLN A 132 4.04 7.92 23.80
C GLN A 132 4.49 8.33 22.39
N VAL A 133 3.50 8.57 21.53
CA VAL A 133 3.71 9.15 20.20
C VAL A 133 3.28 10.60 20.23
N THR A 134 4.17 11.51 19.86
CA THR A 134 3.89 12.95 19.78
C THR A 134 3.61 13.34 18.35
N LEU A 135 2.57 14.15 18.14
CA LEU A 135 2.20 14.73 16.86
C LEU A 135 2.31 16.24 16.95
N ARG A 136 3.16 16.84 16.11
CA ARG A 136 3.52 18.26 16.17
C ARG A 136 3.28 18.93 14.82
N SER A 137 2.74 20.14 14.87
CA SER A 137 2.74 21.05 13.71
C SER A 137 3.91 22.01 13.85
N ASP A 138 4.70 22.23 12.79
CA ASP A 138 5.83 23.17 12.86
C ASP A 138 5.39 24.65 12.91
N GLN A 139 4.12 24.93 12.58
CA GLN A 139 3.58 26.29 12.55
C GLN A 139 2.88 26.71 13.84
N ALA A 140 2.57 25.76 14.71
CA ALA A 140 1.94 26.02 16.00
C ALA A 140 2.80 25.36 17.06
N ASP A 141 3.16 26.08 18.13
CA ASP A 141 3.81 25.49 19.30
C ASP A 141 2.81 24.66 20.14
N ARG A 142 2.10 23.76 19.44
CA ARG A 142 1.04 22.90 19.94
C ARG A 142 1.33 21.50 19.44
N CYS A 143 1.28 20.54 20.36
CA CYS A 143 1.38 19.13 20.04
C CYS A 143 0.21 18.39 20.66
N VAL A 144 -0.18 17.29 20.02
CA VAL A 144 -1.09 16.32 20.59
C VAL A 144 -0.37 15.00 20.72
N SER A 145 -0.97 14.09 21.49
CA SER A 145 -0.27 12.86 21.87
C SER A 145 -1.15 11.63 21.64
N GLY A 146 -0.51 10.52 21.28
CA GLY A 146 -1.14 9.23 21.05
C GLY A 146 -0.34 8.13 21.74
N LYS A 147 -0.90 6.92 21.73
CA LYS A 147 -0.26 5.73 22.30
C LYS A 147 -0.02 4.71 21.21
N LEU A 148 1.24 4.32 20.98
CA LEU A 148 1.58 3.26 20.03
C LEU A 148 0.75 2.01 20.34
N ASP A 149 0.02 1.51 19.35
CA ASP A 149 -0.90 0.38 19.55
C ASP A 149 -0.44 -0.83 18.76
N ARG A 150 -0.11 -0.64 17.47
CA ARG A 150 0.26 -1.72 16.56
C ARG A 150 1.18 -1.20 15.47
N TRP A 151 2.07 -2.06 14.97
CA TRP A 151 2.89 -1.77 13.80
C TRP A 151 3.25 -3.04 13.05
N ALA A 152 3.70 -2.84 11.82
CA ALA A 152 4.30 -3.86 10.97
C ALA A 152 5.42 -3.21 10.14
N PRO A 153 6.51 -3.95 9.83
CA PRO A 153 6.83 -5.29 10.32
C PRO A 153 7.20 -5.30 11.81
N ALA A 154 7.38 -6.48 12.38
CA ALA A 154 8.03 -6.62 13.70
C ALA A 154 9.56 -6.61 13.50
N PHE A 155 10.21 -5.51 13.85
CA PHE A 155 11.64 -5.23 13.57
C PHE A 155 12.64 -6.06 14.39
N HIS A 156 12.14 -6.94 15.26
CA HIS A 156 12.92 -7.71 16.22
C HIS A 156 13.06 -9.20 15.84
N ALA A 157 12.46 -9.63 14.73
CA ALA A 157 12.32 -11.04 14.37
C ALA A 157 12.98 -11.37 13.02
N GLY A 158 14.31 -11.56 12.99
CA GLY A 158 15.05 -11.80 11.74
C GLY A 158 14.86 -10.67 10.73
N SER A 159 15.23 -10.87 9.47
CA SER A 159 14.89 -9.94 8.39
C SER A 159 13.61 -10.41 7.69
N PRO A 160 12.39 -10.04 8.16
CA PRO A 160 11.17 -10.52 7.54
C PRO A 160 10.94 -9.82 6.21
N ASP A 161 10.69 -10.62 5.18
CA ASP A 161 9.98 -10.16 4.00
C ASP A 161 8.58 -9.67 4.45
N THR A 162 8.26 -8.43 4.16
CA THR A 162 6.99 -7.81 4.53
C THR A 162 6.38 -7.08 3.34
N TYR A 163 5.05 -6.96 3.33
CA TYR A 163 4.33 -6.20 2.30
C TYR A 163 3.89 -4.82 2.80
N VAL A 164 4.07 -4.55 4.09
CA VAL A 164 3.63 -3.33 4.77
C VAL A 164 4.72 -2.85 5.73
N ASP A 165 4.94 -1.54 5.71
CA ASP A 165 5.64 -0.78 6.73
C ASP A 165 4.72 0.36 7.16
N ALA A 166 4.09 0.19 8.32
CA ALA A 166 3.09 1.10 8.86
C ALA A 166 2.88 0.86 10.36
N GLY A 167 2.52 1.89 11.10
CA GLY A 167 2.11 1.77 12.48
C GLY A 167 0.92 2.67 12.83
N LEU A 168 0.30 2.36 13.95
CA LEU A 168 -0.89 3.00 14.46
C LEU A 168 -0.63 3.48 15.89
N ALA A 169 -0.84 4.77 16.10
CA ALA A 169 -0.89 5.37 17.43
C ALA A 169 -2.35 5.73 17.76
N ARG A 170 -2.90 5.14 18.82
CA ARG A 170 -4.27 5.41 19.27
C ARG A 170 -4.37 6.85 19.75
N ILE A 171 -5.36 7.58 19.26
CA ILE A 171 -5.62 8.97 19.62
C ILE A 171 -7.07 9.17 20.11
N PRO A 172 -7.29 10.00 21.14
CA PRO A 172 -8.64 10.45 21.51
C PRO A 172 -9.31 11.25 20.39
N LEU A 173 -10.65 11.27 20.38
CA LEU A 173 -11.44 12.11 19.48
C LEU A 173 -11.05 13.60 19.57
N GLN A 174 -10.76 14.09 20.77
CA GLN A 174 -10.31 15.45 20.98
C GLN A 174 -9.02 15.74 20.21
N HIS A 175 -8.00 14.88 20.33
CA HIS A 175 -6.73 15.06 19.62
C HIS A 175 -6.91 14.95 18.09
N ALA A 176 -7.81 14.08 17.62
CA ALA A 176 -8.15 14.03 16.20
C ALA A 176 -8.74 15.36 15.69
N ARG A 177 -9.58 16.04 16.47
CA ARG A 177 -10.11 17.37 16.13
C ARG A 177 -9.02 18.44 16.16
N GLU A 178 -8.18 18.42 17.19
CA GLU A 178 -7.07 19.36 17.30
C GLU A 178 -6.08 19.23 16.13
N LEU A 179 -5.81 18.02 15.62
CA LEU A 179 -5.01 17.83 14.41
C LEU A 179 -5.60 18.55 13.18
N LEU A 180 -6.93 18.55 13.04
CA LEU A 180 -7.61 19.28 11.95
C LEU A 180 -7.48 20.80 12.14
N GLU A 181 -7.57 21.30 13.37
CA GLU A 181 -7.33 22.71 13.69
C GLU A 181 -5.87 23.12 13.42
N LEU A 182 -4.92 22.21 13.65
CA LEU A 182 -3.51 22.39 13.32
C LEU A 182 -3.23 22.36 11.81
N GLY A 183 -4.26 22.11 10.99
CA GLY A 183 -4.23 22.21 9.54
C GLY A 183 -3.95 20.89 8.83
N LEU A 184 -4.10 19.74 9.50
CA LEU A 184 -4.03 18.44 8.83
C LEU A 184 -5.06 18.35 7.70
N ASP A 185 -4.57 18.27 6.46
CA ASP A 185 -5.42 18.05 5.30
C ASP A 185 -5.79 16.57 5.21
N LEU A 186 -7.06 16.29 4.97
CA LEU A 186 -7.58 14.93 4.84
C LEU A 186 -7.86 14.61 3.38
N PRO A 187 -7.59 13.38 2.92
CA PRO A 187 -7.95 12.96 1.58
C PRO A 187 -9.48 12.84 1.42
N VAL A 188 -9.97 12.81 0.19
CA VAL A 188 -11.39 12.58 -0.11
C VAL A 188 -11.76 11.09 -0.17
N GLY A 189 -10.77 10.20 -0.02
CA GLY A 189 -10.95 8.75 -0.05
C GLY A 189 -9.63 8.02 -0.33
N VAL A 190 -9.73 6.75 -0.69
CA VAL A 190 -8.59 5.88 -1.05
C VAL A 190 -8.63 5.59 -2.55
N ALA A 191 -7.46 5.42 -3.16
CA ALA A 191 -7.34 4.96 -4.54
C ALA A 191 -6.33 3.81 -4.68
N THR A 192 -6.57 2.95 -5.66
CA THR A 192 -5.60 1.91 -6.04
C THR A 192 -4.46 2.55 -6.85
N PRO A 193 -3.20 2.21 -6.56
CA PRO A 193 -2.09 2.64 -7.38
C PRO A 193 -2.25 2.17 -8.84
N ALA A 194 -1.89 3.03 -9.78
CA ALA A 194 -1.86 2.69 -11.19
C ALA A 194 -0.59 3.24 -11.84
N LEU A 195 0.00 2.44 -12.72
CA LEU A 195 1.20 2.81 -13.47
C LEU A 195 0.96 4.12 -14.22
N ASN A 196 2.00 4.96 -14.30
CA ASN A 196 1.99 6.22 -15.03
C ASN A 196 1.00 7.28 -14.51
N ASN A 197 0.36 7.06 -13.36
CA ASN A 197 -0.45 8.10 -12.72
C ASN A 197 0.43 9.08 -11.94
N GLY A 198 0.20 10.36 -12.19
CA GLY A 198 0.77 11.44 -11.39
C GLY A 198 0.19 11.43 -9.98
N MET A 199 1.08 11.54 -9.00
CA MET A 199 0.78 11.63 -7.59
C MET A 199 1.45 12.89 -7.00
N LEU A 200 1.04 13.24 -5.81
CA LEU A 200 1.64 14.31 -5.01
C LEU A 200 2.13 13.70 -3.70
N LEU A 201 3.44 13.64 -3.51
CA LEU A 201 4.06 13.31 -2.24
C LEU A 201 3.98 14.53 -1.34
N ARG A 202 3.27 14.42 -0.22
CA ARG A 202 2.99 15.53 0.66
C ARG A 202 3.89 15.44 1.89
N THR A 203 5.08 16.03 1.79
CA THR A 203 6.08 16.05 2.86
C THR A 203 5.82 17.19 3.85
N ARG A 204 6.71 17.35 4.83
CA ARG A 204 6.67 18.42 5.81
C ARG A 204 6.60 19.81 5.20
N ASP A 205 7.56 20.11 4.35
CA ASP A 205 7.79 21.48 3.88
C ASP A 205 7.19 21.74 2.49
N GLN A 206 6.84 20.68 1.76
CA GLN A 206 6.50 20.80 0.36
C GLN A 206 5.55 19.70 -0.13
N SER A 207 4.95 19.97 -1.28
CA SER A 207 4.26 18.97 -2.08
C SER A 207 5.06 18.69 -3.33
N ILE A 208 5.57 17.46 -3.44
CA ILE A 208 6.50 17.04 -4.49
C ILE A 208 5.72 16.22 -5.52
N ALA A 209 5.78 16.62 -6.79
CA ALA A 209 5.20 15.82 -7.86
C ALA A 209 5.90 14.47 -7.96
N ALA A 210 5.12 13.40 -8.02
CA ALA A 210 5.61 12.02 -8.11
C ALA A 210 4.89 11.23 -9.20
N GLU A 211 5.51 10.16 -9.69
CA GLU A 211 4.89 9.23 -10.65
C GLU A 211 5.20 7.79 -10.26
N MET A 212 4.18 6.94 -10.25
CA MET A 212 4.37 5.50 -10.03
C MET A 212 5.08 4.87 -11.22
N ILE A 213 6.21 4.21 -10.96
CA ILE A 213 6.99 3.47 -11.95
C ILE A 213 6.59 2.00 -11.98
N GLY A 214 6.28 1.42 -10.81
CA GLY A 214 5.91 0.01 -10.71
C GLY A 214 5.92 -0.53 -9.30
N TYR A 215 5.85 -1.85 -9.19
CA TYR A 215 6.10 -2.55 -7.94
C TYR A 215 7.52 -3.12 -7.96
N THR A 216 8.20 -3.03 -6.82
CA THR A 216 9.55 -3.57 -6.64
C THR A 216 9.68 -4.24 -5.29
N ALA A 217 10.66 -5.13 -5.16
CA ALA A 217 11.22 -5.47 -3.86
C ALA A 217 12.33 -4.49 -3.51
N ALA A 218 12.46 -4.12 -2.24
CA ALA A 218 13.53 -3.24 -1.79
C ALA A 218 13.94 -3.56 -0.35
N TRP A 219 15.26 -3.61 -0.13
CA TRP A 219 15.83 -3.71 1.21
C TRP A 219 15.82 -2.34 1.87
N MET A 220 15.27 -2.30 3.08
CA MET A 220 15.19 -1.11 3.91
C MET A 220 16.32 -1.18 4.93
N ASN A 221 17.28 -0.26 4.79
CA ASN A 221 18.37 -0.09 5.73
C ASN A 221 17.97 0.93 6.78
N LEU A 222 17.86 0.50 8.03
CA LEU A 222 17.44 1.38 9.13
C LEU A 222 18.61 2.14 9.78
N GLY A 223 19.86 1.85 9.41
CA GLY A 223 21.03 2.67 9.75
C GLY A 223 21.51 2.59 11.21
N ASP A 224 20.74 2.00 12.11
CA ASP A 224 21.13 1.86 13.51
C ASP A 224 22.00 0.61 13.65
N GLY A 225 23.29 0.75 13.97
CA GLY A 225 24.18 -0.38 14.28
C GLY A 225 23.84 -1.15 15.57
N GLY A 226 22.54 -1.34 15.87
CA GLY A 226 21.96 -1.98 17.05
C GLY A 226 21.10 -3.22 16.73
N ALA A 227 20.14 -3.54 17.60
CA ALA A 227 19.30 -4.74 17.54
C ALA A 227 18.08 -4.64 16.58
N THR A 228 17.98 -3.55 15.82
CA THR A 228 16.94 -3.30 14.82
C THR A 228 17.39 -3.85 13.49
N HIS A 229 16.60 -4.77 12.93
CA HIS A 229 17.03 -5.51 11.74
C HIS A 229 16.51 -4.84 10.47
N ASP A 230 17.39 -4.79 9.46
CA ASP A 230 16.99 -4.50 8.08
C ASP A 230 15.91 -5.48 7.63
N TYR A 231 14.96 -4.97 6.85
CA TYR A 231 13.82 -5.75 6.36
C TYR A 231 13.62 -5.52 4.86
N CYS A 232 12.97 -6.47 4.21
CA CYS A 232 12.68 -6.39 2.79
C CYS A 232 11.20 -6.07 2.58
N ILE A 233 10.91 -4.98 1.87
CA ILE A 233 9.57 -4.67 1.40
C ILE A 233 9.35 -5.40 0.08
N ILE A 234 8.40 -6.32 0.07
CA ILE A 234 7.95 -7.07 -1.10
C ILE A 234 6.74 -6.37 -1.70
N GLU A 235 6.78 -6.15 -3.02
CA GLU A 235 5.75 -5.38 -3.76
C GLU A 235 5.53 -3.98 -3.18
N GLY A 236 6.61 -3.28 -2.86
CA GLY A 236 6.58 -1.85 -2.57
C GLY A 236 6.28 -1.07 -3.85
N LEU A 237 5.57 0.05 -3.72
CA LEU A 237 5.31 0.98 -4.81
C LEU A 237 6.57 1.81 -5.04
N ALA A 238 7.23 1.56 -6.16
CA ALA A 238 8.32 2.37 -6.68
C ALA A 238 7.76 3.60 -7.40
N TYR A 239 8.31 4.77 -7.09
CA TYR A 239 7.93 6.02 -7.72
C TYR A 239 9.13 6.93 -7.98
N GLN A 240 8.99 7.82 -8.95
CA GLN A 240 9.89 8.95 -9.08
C GLN A 240 9.21 10.22 -8.58
N ALA A 241 9.80 10.87 -7.58
CA ALA A 241 9.56 12.25 -7.21
C ALA A 241 10.50 13.23 -7.93
N ALA A 242 9.98 14.43 -8.23
CA ALA A 242 10.70 15.52 -8.88
C ALA A 242 11.90 16.05 -8.06
N SER A 243 11.80 15.98 -6.73
CA SER A 243 12.89 16.16 -5.78
C SER A 243 12.99 14.91 -4.90
N ALA A 244 14.20 14.58 -4.46
CA ALA A 244 14.40 13.41 -3.60
C ALA A 244 13.72 13.65 -2.24
N PRO A 245 12.97 12.65 -1.71
CA PRO A 245 12.49 12.68 -0.33
C PRO A 245 13.66 12.76 0.66
N GLN A 246 13.43 13.36 1.82
CA GLN A 246 14.42 13.64 2.85
C GLN A 246 14.15 12.83 4.12
N ALA A 247 15.13 12.82 5.03
CA ALA A 247 14.93 12.27 6.36
C ALA A 247 13.78 13.01 7.08
N GLY A 248 12.85 12.27 7.66
CA GLY A 248 11.61 12.82 8.23
C GLY A 248 10.38 12.69 7.34
N ASP A 249 10.55 12.38 6.05
CA ASP A 249 9.43 12.21 5.12
C ASP A 249 8.76 10.83 5.24
N SER A 250 9.33 9.89 5.99
CA SER A 250 8.72 8.57 6.21
C SER A 250 7.30 8.71 6.77
N GLY A 251 6.33 8.08 6.10
CA GLY A 251 4.90 8.23 6.35
C GLY A 251 4.21 9.33 5.55
N ALA A 252 4.95 10.15 4.79
CA ALA A 252 4.37 11.20 3.94
C ALA A 252 3.35 10.60 2.96
N PRO A 253 2.12 11.12 2.91
CA PRO A 253 1.09 10.56 2.06
C PRO A 253 1.30 10.92 0.58
N LEU A 254 1.02 9.94 -0.29
CA LEU A 254 0.97 10.10 -1.75
C LEU A 254 -0.49 10.18 -2.18
N TRP A 255 -0.91 11.32 -2.72
CA TRP A 255 -2.27 11.54 -3.19
C TRP A 255 -2.34 11.56 -4.71
N ASP A 256 -3.43 11.10 -5.29
CA ASP A 256 -3.66 11.28 -6.73
C ASP A 256 -4.23 12.68 -7.05
N ALA A 257 -4.42 12.96 -8.34
CA ALA A 257 -5.00 14.21 -8.81
C ALA A 257 -6.47 14.43 -8.41
N GLN A 258 -7.14 13.40 -7.87
CA GLN A 258 -8.49 13.48 -7.30
C GLN A 258 -8.46 13.64 -5.78
N GLU A 259 -7.28 13.90 -5.19
CA GLU A 259 -7.07 14.08 -3.75
C GLU A 259 -7.42 12.84 -2.93
N ARG A 260 -7.30 11.64 -3.54
CA ARG A 260 -7.43 10.36 -2.85
C ARG A 260 -6.06 9.87 -2.41
N LEU A 261 -5.99 9.27 -1.24
CA LEU A 261 -4.77 8.67 -0.70
C LEU A 261 -4.48 7.35 -1.43
N VAL A 262 -3.29 7.26 -2.03
CA VAL A 262 -2.85 6.10 -2.82
C VAL A 262 -1.90 5.23 -2.01
N ALA A 263 -0.91 5.85 -1.39
CA ALA A 263 0.18 5.17 -0.70
C ALA A 263 0.78 6.06 0.39
N MET A 264 1.63 5.49 1.24
CA MET A 264 2.50 6.25 2.14
C MET A 264 3.96 5.98 1.79
N HIS A 265 4.77 7.03 1.75
CA HIS A 265 6.21 6.91 1.56
C HIS A 265 6.87 6.21 2.74
N ILE A 266 7.85 5.34 2.47
CA ILE A 266 8.56 4.58 3.50
C ILE A 266 10.09 4.65 3.37
N GLY A 267 10.62 5.06 2.23
CA GLY A 267 12.06 5.28 2.08
C GLY A 267 12.46 5.74 0.69
N ALA A 268 13.66 6.30 0.59
CA ALA A 268 14.22 6.84 -0.63
C ALA A 268 15.44 6.02 -1.07
N GLY A 269 15.67 5.98 -2.38
CA GLY A 269 16.85 5.34 -2.98
C GLY A 269 17.66 6.33 -3.80
N ALA A 270 18.87 5.94 -4.21
CA ALA A 270 19.81 6.77 -4.97
C ALA A 270 19.36 7.13 -6.40
N GLY A 271 18.12 6.84 -6.79
CA GLY A 271 17.60 7.00 -8.14
C GLY A 271 18.02 5.85 -9.08
N GLY A 272 17.31 5.70 -10.20
CA GLY A 272 17.57 4.64 -11.19
C GLY A 272 16.28 4.18 -11.88
N GLU A 273 16.30 2.99 -12.49
CA GLU A 273 15.13 2.40 -13.17
C GLU A 273 13.95 2.13 -12.21
N ALA A 274 14.22 1.97 -10.91
CA ALA A 274 13.21 1.80 -9.87
C ALA A 274 12.70 3.12 -9.26
N GLY A 275 13.17 4.28 -9.75
CA GLY A 275 12.83 5.58 -9.18
C GLY A 275 13.70 5.98 -7.99
N ASN A 276 13.34 7.10 -7.36
CA ASN A 276 14.03 7.65 -6.18
C ASN A 276 13.20 7.56 -4.89
N GLY A 277 12.03 6.92 -4.93
CA GLY A 277 11.15 6.77 -3.78
C GLY A 277 10.45 5.41 -3.74
N LEU A 278 10.23 4.93 -2.53
CA LEU A 278 9.49 3.73 -2.20
C LEU A 278 8.32 4.08 -1.28
N ALA A 279 7.19 3.43 -1.51
CA ALA A 279 5.96 3.61 -0.76
C ALA A 279 5.20 2.29 -0.58
N VAL A 280 4.25 2.27 0.35
CA VAL A 280 3.32 1.15 0.55
C VAL A 280 1.91 1.58 0.17
N PRO A 281 1.20 0.82 -0.69
CA PRO A 281 -0.19 1.12 -1.02
C PRO A 281 -1.07 1.20 0.23
N VAL A 282 -1.79 2.31 0.42
CA VAL A 282 -2.51 2.54 1.68
C VAL A 282 -3.62 1.51 1.89
N GLN A 283 -4.26 1.04 0.81
CA GLN A 283 -5.31 0.02 0.91
C GLN A 283 -4.79 -1.27 1.56
N ARG A 284 -3.52 -1.63 1.32
CA ARG A 284 -2.89 -2.82 1.92
C ARG A 284 -2.74 -2.64 3.43
N VAL A 285 -2.40 -1.44 3.86
CA VAL A 285 -2.25 -1.05 5.27
C VAL A 285 -3.60 -1.06 5.99
N LEU A 286 -4.61 -0.43 5.37
CA LEU A 286 -5.98 -0.41 5.89
C LEU A 286 -6.55 -1.83 6.06
N ASN A 287 -6.33 -2.69 5.07
CA ASN A 287 -6.75 -4.09 5.12
C ASN A 287 -6.03 -4.86 6.24
N LEU A 288 -4.71 -4.69 6.37
CA LEU A 288 -3.91 -5.37 7.40
C LEU A 288 -4.40 -5.00 8.81
N PHE A 289 -4.68 -3.72 9.05
CA PHE A 289 -5.09 -3.26 10.38
C PHE A 289 -6.61 -3.24 10.61
N GLY A 290 -7.42 -3.62 9.61
CA GLY A 290 -8.89 -3.56 9.70
C GLY A 290 -9.41 -2.15 9.95
N CYS A 291 -8.82 -1.18 9.25
CA CYS A 291 -9.10 0.24 9.40
C CYS A 291 -9.75 0.85 8.16
N GLU A 292 -10.52 1.91 8.38
CA GLU A 292 -11.06 2.79 7.35
C GLU A 292 -10.38 4.15 7.47
N LEU A 293 -10.15 4.81 6.34
CA LEU A 293 -9.63 6.17 6.33
C LEU A 293 -10.68 7.15 6.88
N VAL A 294 -10.27 8.09 7.72
CA VAL A 294 -11.08 9.27 8.01
C VAL A 294 -10.83 10.28 6.89
N ASP A 295 -11.71 10.27 5.89
CA ASP A 295 -11.74 11.24 4.82
C ASP A 295 -12.43 12.56 5.22
N ARG A 296 -12.41 13.55 4.34
CA ARG A 296 -13.05 14.86 4.60
C ARG A 296 -14.54 14.75 4.94
N ALA A 297 -15.26 13.85 4.29
CA ALA A 297 -16.69 13.66 4.54
C ALA A 297 -16.93 13.07 5.94
N SER A 298 -16.15 12.06 6.32
CA SER A 298 -16.20 11.40 7.63
C SER A 298 -15.73 12.32 8.76
N ALA A 299 -14.79 13.21 8.48
CA ALA A 299 -14.28 14.17 9.46
C ALA A 299 -15.31 15.25 9.83
N ALA A 300 -16.15 15.69 8.88
CA ALA A 300 -17.26 16.60 9.18
C ALA A 300 -18.20 16.00 10.25
N ALA A 301 -18.41 14.69 10.24
CA ALA A 301 -19.17 13.98 11.26
C ALA A 301 -18.46 13.95 12.62
N LEU A 302 -17.12 14.00 12.66
CA LEU A 302 -16.36 14.13 13.90
C LEU A 302 -16.53 15.52 14.55
N GLY A 303 -16.83 16.57 13.77
CA GLY A 303 -16.95 17.96 14.24
C GLY A 303 -18.31 18.35 14.83
N SER A 304 -19.38 17.63 14.50
CA SER A 304 -20.72 17.91 15.03
C SER A 304 -20.88 17.32 16.45
N ALA A 305 -20.52 18.11 17.46
CA ALA A 305 -21.02 17.91 18.83
C ALA A 305 -22.50 18.34 18.88
N ALA A 306 -23.39 17.57 18.26
CA ALA A 306 -24.81 17.61 18.58
C ALA A 306 -25.12 16.35 19.36
N THR A 307 -25.70 16.53 20.54
CA THR A 307 -26.53 15.55 21.25
C THR A 307 -27.66 15.10 20.33
N ALA A 308 -27.34 14.28 19.34
CA ALA A 308 -28.31 13.49 18.61
C ALA A 308 -28.45 12.20 19.42
N SER A 309 -29.57 12.09 20.14
CA SER A 309 -30.16 10.78 20.41
C SER A 309 -30.08 9.99 19.11
N LEU A 310 -29.46 8.81 19.17
CA LEU A 310 -29.26 7.89 18.04
C LEU A 310 -30.46 7.95 17.08
N PRO A 311 -30.34 8.50 15.86
CA PRO A 311 -31.10 7.91 14.79
C PRO A 311 -30.49 6.52 14.65
N THR A 312 -31.28 5.49 14.89
CA THR A 312 -31.01 4.15 14.36
C THR A 312 -31.02 4.26 12.83
N LEU A 313 -29.96 4.84 12.26
CA LEU A 313 -29.53 4.54 10.92
C LEU A 313 -29.03 3.11 11.04
N ALA A 314 -29.89 2.18 10.64
CA ALA A 314 -29.51 0.81 10.38
C ALA A 314 -28.20 0.86 9.61
N ALA A 315 -27.11 0.45 10.28
CA ALA A 315 -25.92 0.02 9.61
C ALA A 315 -26.40 -0.88 8.48
N THR A 316 -26.07 -0.56 7.24
CA THR A 316 -25.96 -1.66 6.29
C THR A 316 -24.70 -2.37 6.77
N PRO A 317 -24.81 -3.54 7.43
CA PRO A 317 -23.61 -4.24 7.86
C PRO A 317 -22.75 -4.47 6.62
N ALA A 318 -21.43 -4.30 6.74
CA ALA A 318 -20.53 -5.02 5.86
C ALA A 318 -21.06 -6.46 5.80
N PRO A 319 -21.23 -7.05 4.60
CA PRO A 319 -21.94 -8.31 4.47
C PRO A 319 -21.33 -9.29 5.49
N PRO A 320 -22.15 -9.96 6.31
CA PRO A 320 -21.65 -10.87 7.34
C PRO A 320 -20.65 -11.81 6.68
N VAL A 321 -19.46 -11.93 7.28
CA VAL A 321 -18.41 -12.84 6.80
C VAL A 321 -19.07 -14.20 6.64
N SER A 322 -19.29 -14.59 5.38
CA SER A 322 -20.09 -15.77 5.10
C SER A 322 -19.39 -17.00 5.66
N SER A 323 -20.15 -18.04 5.99
CA SER A 323 -19.56 -19.33 6.36
C SER A 323 -18.55 -19.81 5.32
N ALA A 324 -18.79 -19.51 4.03
CA ALA A 324 -17.86 -19.78 2.94
C ALA A 324 -16.55 -19.00 3.03
N GLN A 325 -16.60 -17.71 3.38
CA GLN A 325 -15.40 -16.87 3.54
C GLN A 325 -14.56 -17.36 4.72
N ILE A 326 -15.18 -17.72 5.85
CA ILE A 326 -14.47 -18.26 7.03
C ILE A 326 -13.82 -19.60 6.67
N THR A 327 -14.56 -20.52 6.05
CA THR A 327 -14.02 -21.82 5.64
C THR A 327 -12.85 -21.66 4.68
N LEU A 328 -12.98 -20.80 3.67
CA LEU A 328 -11.90 -20.57 2.72
C LEU A 328 -10.69 -19.95 3.43
N ALA A 329 -10.88 -18.87 4.20
CA ALA A 329 -9.79 -18.22 4.94
C ALA A 329 -9.03 -19.17 5.88
N ARG A 330 -9.75 -20.01 6.63
CA ARG A 330 -9.14 -21.05 7.47
C ARG A 330 -8.32 -22.04 6.66
N THR A 331 -8.81 -22.44 5.49
CA THR A 331 -8.06 -23.31 4.57
C THR A 331 -6.77 -22.62 4.10
N LEU A 332 -6.85 -21.38 3.64
CA LEU A 332 -5.68 -20.63 3.18
C LEU A 332 -4.65 -20.43 4.28
N TRP A 333 -5.11 -20.14 5.50
CA TRP A 333 -4.24 -20.03 6.66
C TRP A 333 -3.58 -21.38 7.01
N GLY A 334 -4.36 -22.46 7.01
CA GLY A 334 -3.86 -23.80 7.32
C GLY A 334 -2.79 -24.27 6.33
N GLU A 335 -2.98 -23.98 5.06
CA GLU A 335 -2.16 -24.48 3.96
C GLU A 335 -1.01 -23.55 3.58
N ALA A 336 -1.17 -22.23 3.74
CA ALA A 336 -0.27 -21.24 3.14
C ALA A 336 0.08 -20.05 4.04
N ARG A 337 -0.17 -20.09 5.37
CA ARG A 337 0.21 -18.98 6.28
C ARG A 337 1.67 -18.55 6.21
N GLY A 338 2.58 -19.48 5.89
CA GLY A 338 4.01 -19.22 5.76
C GLY A 338 4.47 -18.84 4.34
N GLU A 339 3.55 -18.78 3.38
CA GLU A 339 3.85 -18.51 1.96
C GLU A 339 3.51 -17.07 1.52
N GLY A 340 2.95 -16.27 2.42
CA GLY A 340 2.50 -14.91 2.13
C GLY A 340 1.28 -14.83 1.19
N ARG A 341 1.00 -13.63 0.68
CA ARG A 341 -0.21 -13.35 -0.11
C ARG A 341 -0.28 -14.19 -1.39
N ALA A 342 0.81 -14.23 -2.16
CA ALA A 342 0.87 -14.97 -3.41
C ALA A 342 0.60 -16.48 -3.22
N GLY A 343 1.14 -17.07 -2.15
CA GLY A 343 0.88 -18.48 -1.80
C GLY A 343 -0.56 -18.74 -1.37
N MET A 344 -1.15 -17.84 -0.57
CA MET A 344 -2.58 -17.93 -0.22
C MET A 344 -3.49 -17.76 -1.45
N GLU A 345 -3.17 -16.83 -2.35
CA GLU A 345 -3.88 -16.67 -3.62
C GLU A 345 -3.75 -17.92 -4.50
N ALA A 346 -2.57 -18.56 -4.52
CA ALA A 346 -2.36 -19.80 -5.26
C ALA A 346 -3.21 -20.97 -4.73
N VAL A 347 -3.29 -21.14 -3.42
CA VAL A 347 -4.20 -22.14 -2.82
C VAL A 347 -5.67 -21.79 -3.08
N ALA A 348 -6.04 -20.51 -3.02
CA ALA A 348 -7.38 -20.06 -3.38
C ALA A 348 -7.73 -20.36 -4.84
N ASN A 349 -6.78 -20.14 -5.76
CA ASN A 349 -6.92 -20.47 -7.18
C ASN A 349 -7.13 -21.97 -7.39
N VAL A 350 -6.40 -22.84 -6.66
CA VAL A 350 -6.65 -24.29 -6.67
C VAL A 350 -8.09 -24.63 -6.24
N VAL A 351 -8.59 -24.00 -5.17
CA VAL A 351 -9.98 -24.19 -4.73
C VAL A 351 -10.96 -23.76 -5.83
N LEU A 352 -10.77 -22.58 -6.42
CA LEU A 352 -11.64 -22.08 -7.50
C LEU A 352 -11.56 -22.95 -8.76
N ASN A 353 -10.38 -23.44 -9.13
CA ASN A 353 -10.18 -24.36 -10.25
C ASN A 353 -10.92 -25.68 -10.04
N ARG A 354 -10.88 -26.25 -8.83
CA ARG A 354 -11.66 -27.45 -8.46
C ARG A 354 -13.17 -27.21 -8.51
N VAL A 355 -13.63 -26.04 -8.05
CA VAL A 355 -15.05 -25.64 -8.15
C VAL A 355 -15.49 -25.53 -9.61
N ARG A 356 -14.68 -24.89 -10.47
CA ARG A 356 -14.95 -24.75 -11.91
C ARG A 356 -15.04 -26.09 -12.62
N ARG A 357 -14.18 -27.06 -12.26
CA ARG A 357 -14.21 -28.41 -12.85
C ARG A 357 -15.48 -29.19 -12.50
N GLN A 358 -16.19 -28.81 -11.45
CA GLN A 358 -17.53 -29.33 -11.21
C GLN A 358 -17.52 -30.89 -11.14
N THR A 359 -16.57 -31.46 -10.41
CA THR A 359 -16.38 -32.92 -10.25
C THR A 359 -16.66 -33.37 -8.82
N TRP A 360 -16.04 -34.47 -8.39
CA TRP A 360 -16.15 -35.07 -7.06
C TRP A 360 -15.59 -34.18 -5.94
N TRP A 361 -14.74 -33.19 -6.23
CA TRP A 361 -14.20 -32.26 -5.22
C TRP A 361 -15.29 -31.42 -4.56
N GLY A 362 -16.31 -31.02 -5.31
CA GLY A 362 -17.39 -30.17 -4.81
C GLY A 362 -17.82 -29.12 -5.84
N ARG A 363 -18.95 -28.47 -5.56
CA ARG A 363 -19.54 -27.40 -6.39
C ARG A 363 -19.37 -26.02 -5.76
N THR A 364 -18.95 -25.95 -4.49
CA THR A 364 -18.72 -24.70 -3.77
C THR A 364 -17.37 -24.70 -3.07
N PRO A 365 -16.76 -23.53 -2.80
CA PRO A 365 -15.51 -23.44 -2.06
C PRO A 365 -15.55 -24.18 -0.73
N SER A 366 -16.63 -24.04 0.06
CA SER A 366 -16.79 -24.76 1.32
C SER A 366 -16.79 -26.29 1.16
N GLN A 367 -17.44 -26.81 0.11
CA GLN A 367 -17.45 -28.25 -0.15
C GLN A 367 -16.06 -28.75 -0.52
N VAL A 368 -15.31 -28.00 -1.33
CA VAL A 368 -13.95 -28.34 -1.73
C VAL A 368 -13.00 -28.29 -0.53
N CYS A 369 -13.08 -27.24 0.28
CA CYS A 369 -12.25 -27.05 1.48
C CYS A 369 -12.48 -28.14 2.54
N CYS A 370 -13.75 -28.44 2.85
CA CYS A 370 -14.11 -29.42 3.89
C CYS A 370 -14.15 -30.86 3.37
N LYS A 371 -13.78 -31.11 2.11
CA LYS A 371 -13.76 -32.47 1.55
C LYS A 371 -12.71 -33.31 2.29
N PRO A 372 -13.05 -34.52 2.77
CA PRO A 372 -12.11 -35.35 3.53
C PRO A 372 -10.78 -35.54 2.79
N ASN A 373 -9.67 -35.36 3.52
CA ASN A 373 -8.30 -35.55 3.06
C ASN A 373 -7.85 -34.64 1.89
N GLN A 374 -8.60 -33.60 1.53
CA GLN A 374 -8.18 -32.65 0.49
C GLN A 374 -7.28 -31.53 1.01
N PHE A 375 -7.51 -31.11 2.25
CA PHE A 375 -6.74 -30.08 2.95
C PHE A 375 -6.52 -30.56 4.38
N SER A 376 -5.26 -30.75 4.77
CA SER A 376 -4.93 -31.52 5.97
C SER A 376 -5.41 -30.80 7.23
N CYS A 377 -5.47 -29.46 7.19
CA CYS A 377 -5.93 -28.62 8.29
C CYS A 377 -7.37 -28.90 8.76
N TRP A 378 -8.19 -29.59 7.97
CA TRP A 378 -9.55 -29.99 8.36
C TRP A 378 -9.65 -31.39 8.97
N ASN A 379 -8.60 -32.21 8.84
CA ASN A 379 -8.58 -33.59 9.34
C ASN A 379 -8.53 -33.62 10.87
N SER A 380 -9.34 -34.47 11.50
CA SER A 380 -9.46 -34.56 12.97
C SER A 380 -8.14 -34.88 13.69
N THR A 381 -7.21 -35.54 13.00
CA THR A 381 -5.90 -35.95 13.53
C THR A 381 -4.78 -34.94 13.26
N ASP A 382 -5.04 -33.87 12.51
CA ASP A 382 -4.01 -32.88 12.18
C ASP A 382 -3.83 -31.90 13.36
N PRO A 383 -2.60 -31.78 13.93
CA PRO A 383 -2.33 -30.87 15.04
C PRO A 383 -2.53 -29.38 14.67
N ASN A 384 -2.57 -29.06 13.38
CA ASN A 384 -2.83 -27.72 12.88
C ASN A 384 -4.32 -27.36 12.90
N ARG A 385 -5.23 -28.34 13.03
CA ARG A 385 -6.68 -28.11 13.01
C ARG A 385 -7.15 -27.22 14.14
N GLU A 386 -6.71 -27.48 15.37
CA GLU A 386 -7.07 -26.63 16.51
C GLU A 386 -6.53 -25.22 16.38
N LYS A 387 -5.31 -25.07 15.85
CA LYS A 387 -4.69 -23.76 15.64
C LYS A 387 -5.46 -22.97 14.59
N MET A 388 -5.86 -23.62 13.49
CA MET A 388 -6.69 -23.04 12.44
C MET A 388 -8.08 -22.65 12.94
N LEU A 389 -8.70 -23.45 13.81
CA LEU A 389 -10.01 -23.14 14.36
C LEU A 389 -9.97 -21.96 15.36
N ARG A 390 -8.86 -21.83 16.11
CA ARG A 390 -8.60 -20.72 17.04
C ARG A 390 -8.10 -19.45 16.36
N ALA A 391 -7.58 -19.54 15.14
CA ALA A 391 -7.12 -18.38 14.39
C ALA A 391 -8.27 -17.37 14.21
N ASP A 392 -7.99 -16.12 14.54
CA ASP A 392 -8.92 -15.00 14.43
C ASP A 392 -8.21 -13.79 13.81
N ALA A 393 -8.95 -12.70 13.59
CA ALA A 393 -8.43 -11.52 12.89
C ALA A 393 -7.30 -10.78 13.63
N SER A 394 -6.93 -11.18 14.85
CA SER A 394 -5.72 -10.68 15.53
C SER A 394 -4.44 -11.29 14.95
N ASP A 395 -4.51 -12.50 14.37
CA ASP A 395 -3.43 -13.14 13.63
C ASP A 395 -3.29 -12.48 12.24
N PRO A 396 -2.15 -11.82 11.92
CA PRO A 396 -1.95 -11.15 10.64
C PRO A 396 -2.09 -12.08 9.43
N ALA A 397 -1.65 -13.35 9.55
CA ALA A 397 -1.80 -14.32 8.47
C ALA A 397 -3.28 -14.70 8.29
N TYR A 398 -4.07 -14.75 9.36
CA TYR A 398 -5.50 -15.05 9.26
C TYR A 398 -6.29 -13.85 8.72
N ALA A 399 -5.92 -12.64 9.13
CA ALA A 399 -6.46 -11.41 8.54
C ALA A 399 -6.18 -11.33 7.03
N LEU A 400 -4.96 -11.64 6.61
CA LEU A 400 -4.61 -11.74 5.19
C LEU A 400 -5.44 -12.82 4.48
N ALA A 401 -5.59 -14.00 5.10
CA ALA A 401 -6.40 -15.08 4.55
C ALA A 401 -7.88 -14.70 4.38
N LEU A 402 -8.46 -13.89 5.28
CA LEU A 402 -9.81 -13.35 5.14
C LEU A 402 -9.95 -12.42 3.92
N VAL A 403 -8.96 -11.58 3.68
CA VAL A 403 -8.91 -10.67 2.53
C VAL A 403 -8.78 -11.46 1.22
N VAL A 404 -7.88 -12.44 1.17
CA VAL A 404 -7.71 -13.30 -0.01
C VAL A 404 -8.96 -14.13 -0.26
N ALA A 405 -9.58 -14.69 0.79
CA ALA A 405 -10.83 -15.43 0.67
C ALA A 405 -11.98 -14.55 0.15
N GLN A 406 -12.07 -13.30 0.59
CA GLN A 406 -13.07 -12.37 0.08
C GLN A 406 -12.86 -12.09 -1.41
N ALA A 407 -11.63 -11.80 -1.83
CA ALA A 407 -11.30 -11.56 -3.23
C ALA A 407 -11.56 -12.79 -4.10
N ALA A 408 -11.27 -14.00 -3.59
CA ALA A 408 -11.55 -15.25 -4.27
C ALA A 408 -13.06 -15.46 -4.49
N LEU A 409 -13.86 -15.24 -3.45
CA LEU A 409 -15.33 -15.38 -3.53
C LEU A 409 -15.97 -14.32 -4.42
N ALA A 410 -15.37 -13.13 -4.51
CA ALA A 410 -15.75 -12.09 -5.45
C ALA A 410 -15.24 -12.34 -6.89
N ASN A 411 -14.55 -13.47 -7.13
CA ASN A 411 -13.90 -13.81 -8.40
C ASN A 411 -12.96 -12.70 -8.91
N ALA A 412 -12.29 -12.01 -7.98
CA ALA A 412 -11.40 -10.89 -8.23
C ALA A 412 -9.91 -11.28 -8.22
N LEU A 413 -9.60 -12.58 -8.09
CA LEU A 413 -8.23 -13.10 -8.16
C LEU A 413 -7.87 -13.53 -9.58
N ALA A 414 -6.68 -13.12 -10.03
CA ALA A 414 -6.05 -13.71 -11.20
C ALA A 414 -5.45 -15.08 -10.84
N ASP A 415 -5.51 -16.05 -11.77
CA ASP A 415 -4.92 -17.37 -11.55
C ASP A 415 -3.40 -17.33 -11.71
N ASN A 416 -2.66 -17.42 -10.59
CA ASN A 416 -1.20 -17.49 -10.55
C ASN A 416 -0.66 -18.95 -10.55
N THR A 417 -1.51 -19.94 -10.82
CA THR A 417 -1.17 -21.37 -10.80
C THR A 417 -1.30 -22.05 -12.16
N ALA A 418 -1.65 -21.31 -13.22
CA ALA A 418 -1.87 -21.86 -14.56
C ALA A 418 -2.92 -23.01 -14.58
N GLY A 419 -4.04 -22.84 -13.86
CA GLY A 419 -5.14 -23.81 -13.86
C GLY A 419 -4.92 -25.03 -12.95
N ALA A 420 -3.99 -24.95 -11.99
CA ALA A 420 -3.65 -26.08 -11.14
C ALA A 420 -4.83 -26.55 -10.28
N THR A 421 -4.91 -27.87 -10.10
CA THR A 421 -5.85 -28.53 -9.19
C THR A 421 -5.14 -29.32 -8.09
N HIS A 422 -3.83 -29.51 -8.20
CA HIS A 422 -3.01 -30.24 -7.25
C HIS A 422 -1.76 -29.46 -6.91
N TYR A 423 -1.31 -29.58 -5.67
CA TYR A 423 -0.02 -29.03 -5.23
C TYR A 423 0.55 -29.84 -4.09
N HIS A 424 1.85 -29.71 -3.86
CA HIS A 424 2.50 -30.18 -2.65
C HIS A 424 3.62 -29.23 -2.22
N ALA A 425 4.00 -29.30 -0.95
CA ALA A 425 5.20 -28.62 -0.46
C ALA A 425 6.45 -29.20 -1.14
N GLY A 426 7.33 -28.35 -1.65
CA GLY A 426 8.58 -28.75 -2.32
C GLY A 426 9.53 -29.50 -1.40
N THR A 427 9.36 -29.38 -0.08
CA THR A 427 10.11 -30.12 0.94
C THR A 427 9.55 -31.52 1.24
N LEU A 428 8.41 -31.88 0.65
CA LEU A 428 7.75 -33.16 0.90
C LEU A 428 8.51 -34.32 0.23
N HIS A 429 9.14 -35.15 1.05
CA HIS A 429 9.81 -36.38 0.62
C HIS A 429 9.30 -37.58 1.42
N PRO A 430 9.02 -38.73 0.77
CA PRO A 430 9.05 -38.96 -0.68
C PRO A 430 7.92 -38.23 -1.43
N LEU A 431 8.10 -38.04 -2.75
CA LEU A 431 7.07 -37.39 -3.57
C LEU A 431 5.71 -38.11 -3.46
N PRO A 432 4.60 -37.37 -3.45
CA PRO A 432 3.28 -37.97 -3.54
C PRO A 432 3.16 -38.89 -4.75
N LYS A 433 2.48 -40.03 -4.60
CA LYS A 433 2.36 -41.01 -5.68
C LYS A 433 1.79 -40.41 -6.96
N TRP A 434 0.82 -39.50 -6.81
CA TRP A 434 0.15 -38.79 -7.91
C TRP A 434 1.07 -37.79 -8.64
N ALA A 435 2.13 -37.29 -8.00
CA ALA A 435 3.03 -36.32 -8.60
C ALA A 435 4.11 -36.99 -9.48
N ARG A 436 4.31 -38.30 -9.33
CA ARG A 436 5.38 -39.02 -10.02
C ARG A 436 5.06 -39.11 -11.51
N GLY A 437 5.97 -38.61 -12.34
CA GLY A 437 5.84 -38.61 -13.80
C GLY A 437 5.10 -37.41 -14.39
N HIS A 438 4.58 -36.51 -13.55
CA HIS A 438 3.89 -35.29 -13.97
C HIS A 438 4.80 -34.07 -13.93
N VAL A 439 4.55 -33.11 -14.83
CA VAL A 439 5.33 -31.87 -14.93
C VAL A 439 4.63 -30.76 -14.16
N ARG A 440 5.34 -30.10 -13.26
CA ARG A 440 4.82 -28.92 -12.55
C ARG A 440 4.48 -27.80 -13.55
N CYS A 441 3.29 -27.23 -13.42
CA CYS A 441 2.81 -26.11 -14.24
C CYS A 441 3.17 -24.73 -13.66
N ALA A 442 3.34 -24.64 -12.34
CA ALA A 442 3.75 -23.42 -11.65
C ALA A 442 4.48 -23.75 -10.34
N GLN A 443 5.25 -22.77 -9.85
CA GLN A 443 5.81 -22.77 -8.50
C GLN A 443 5.55 -21.41 -7.88
N VAL A 444 4.86 -21.39 -6.73
CA VAL A 444 4.58 -20.18 -5.96
C VAL A 444 5.08 -20.42 -4.54
N GLY A 445 6.05 -19.63 -4.12
CA GLY A 445 6.79 -19.88 -2.88
C GLY A 445 7.42 -21.28 -2.88
N ARG A 446 7.12 -22.04 -1.83
CA ARG A 446 7.59 -23.42 -1.63
C ARG A 446 6.62 -24.46 -2.18
N HIS A 447 5.49 -24.06 -2.77
CA HIS A 447 4.51 -24.99 -3.33
C HIS A 447 4.75 -25.25 -4.82
N LEU A 448 4.68 -26.53 -5.20
CA LEU A 448 4.75 -26.99 -6.59
C LEU A 448 3.35 -27.39 -7.06
N PHE A 449 2.90 -26.83 -8.19
CA PHE A 449 1.52 -26.94 -8.68
C PHE A 449 1.42 -27.75 -9.97
N TYR A 450 0.31 -28.47 -10.15
CA TYR A 450 0.06 -29.41 -11.26
C TYR A 450 -1.38 -29.25 -11.77
N ASN A 451 -1.57 -29.32 -13.09
CA ASN A 451 -2.85 -29.14 -13.77
C ASN A 451 -3.27 -30.34 -14.63
N ASP A 452 -2.39 -31.35 -14.74
CA ASP A 452 -2.51 -32.56 -15.57
C ASP A 452 -2.80 -33.83 -14.75
N ILE A 453 -3.46 -33.66 -13.60
CA ILE A 453 -3.78 -34.73 -12.66
C ILE A 453 -5.30 -34.81 -12.49
N ASP A 454 -5.85 -36.00 -12.72
CA ASP A 454 -7.29 -36.28 -12.76
C ASP A 454 -7.85 -36.87 -11.46
#